data_AF-A0A9N9XRB1-F1
#
_entry.id   AF-A0A9N9XRB1-F1
#
_cell.length_a   1.000
_cell.length_b   1.000
_cell.length_c   1.000
_cell.angle_alpha   90.00
_cell.angle_beta   90.00
_cell.angle_gamma   90.00
#
_symmetry.space_group_name_H-M   'P 1'
#
loop_
_entity.id
_entity.type
_entity.pdbx_description
1 polymer ?
#
loop_
_entity_poly.entity_id
_entity_poly.type
_entity_poly.pdbx_seq_one_letter_code
_entity_poly.pdbx_strand_id
1 'polypeptide(L)'
;MFSGTVAILFTTFTYVYCGYNTETYHINPQTTRIVYEHSDEDYYVLNVGLPEVLVELIFGNHIKWLGVMGRCRLKHAQSCSFKTFPYAYKGIKVINNNELSSYVHGFGLKYGFPEFDSRPNDYFDVNELAETIISTGATYVPYVGEILSSIVEYFWPKEEVDVWDQIVDKVSDLIDEKIRSAVYDLLAGDLSHYKSRISLLDYEIQHPNITKSLKNHYINIAEDLIGFEKKFVFQNSPDAVNTNFFILPLYSNVITLKMTFYLYGIKNWQLLGLDPDEHVNRLKYYTYKLLYDHEGALNHVNTVVEKKLARAYAYTYPEHIYDTFANLRQFAALNGFEFLPVWKAMVARPLAEARPEIPAVAFSTQFGRNTAKQSAQILQPAVPLQPDVINGTLNVPKKIFIFTTPRNRIGGLKIIYENGDAVFTGPTRKGAHVVVDLQGSDIEFIGVRGTGQIEGMQFGLSDGRKVSAGVATGAFRRFRMKNHRIVGILMTNSLVRVPKEQAANIAVSYQAVYTQ
;
A
#
# COMPACT_ATOMS: atom_id res chain seq x y z
N MET A 1 -19.55 39.49 -33.00
CA MET A 1 -18.54 38.70 -33.74
C MET A 1 -17.59 38.08 -32.73
N PHE A 2 -17.36 36.77 -32.85
CA PHE A 2 -16.31 35.94 -32.23
C PHE A 2 -14.96 36.70 -32.09
N SER A 3 -14.00 36.43 -31.20
CA SER A 3 -13.57 35.32 -30.31
C SER A 3 -12.43 35.93 -29.43
N GLY A 4 -11.91 35.41 -28.33
CA GLY A 4 -11.99 34.13 -27.64
C GLY A 4 -10.81 34.01 -26.66
N THR A 5 -11.08 33.32 -25.55
CA THR A 5 -10.18 32.57 -24.64
C THR A 5 -9.34 33.31 -23.57
N VAL A 6 -9.70 32.97 -22.34
CA VAL A 6 -9.09 33.24 -21.02
C VAL A 6 -8.50 31.92 -20.48
N ALA A 7 -7.34 31.98 -19.80
CA ALA A 7 -6.90 31.25 -18.58
C ALA A 7 -5.37 31.42 -18.44
N ILE A 8 -4.72 32.06 -17.45
CA ILE A 8 -4.82 32.03 -15.96
C ILE A 8 -4.52 30.59 -15.44
N LEU A 9 -3.59 30.24 -14.52
CA LEU A 9 -2.94 30.88 -13.37
C LEU A 9 -1.61 30.15 -13.02
N PHE A 10 -0.72 30.87 -12.33
CA PHE A 10 0.54 30.47 -11.66
C PHE A 10 0.37 29.30 -10.65
N THR A 11 1.37 28.45 -10.36
CA THR A 11 2.52 28.70 -9.45
C THR A 11 3.32 27.39 -9.32
N THR A 12 4.66 27.43 -9.29
CA THR A 12 5.49 26.31 -8.80
C THR A 12 6.65 26.87 -7.97
N PHE A 13 6.54 26.74 -6.65
CA PHE A 13 7.61 27.08 -5.72
C PHE A 13 8.62 25.95 -5.66
N THR A 14 9.87 26.28 -5.94
CA THR A 14 11.04 25.44 -5.66
C THR A 14 11.60 25.90 -4.32
N TYR A 15 11.56 25.08 -3.27
CA TYR A 15 12.25 25.39 -2.02
C TYR A 15 13.61 24.66 -1.98
N VAL A 16 14.66 25.39 -2.35
CA VAL A 16 15.99 25.26 -1.75
C VAL A 16 16.23 26.61 -1.08
N TYR A 17 16.08 26.70 0.24
CA TYR A 17 16.34 27.96 0.94
C TYR A 17 17.85 28.21 0.93
N CYS A 18 18.30 29.13 0.10
CA CYS A 18 19.65 29.66 0.12
C CYS A 18 19.55 31.18 0.11
N GLY A 19 19.88 31.77 1.25
CA GLY A 19 20.09 33.21 1.36
C GLY A 19 21.25 33.63 0.47
N TYR A 20 20.95 34.57 -0.41
CA TYR A 20 21.82 35.40 -1.26
C TYR A 20 22.40 34.78 -2.54
N ASN A 21 22.01 35.44 -3.63
CA ASN A 21 22.32 35.33 -5.06
C ASN A 21 21.52 34.34 -5.92
N THR A 22 20.72 34.97 -6.78
CA THR A 22 19.67 34.51 -7.67
C THR A 22 20.21 34.14 -9.05
N GLU A 23 20.40 32.86 -9.31
CA GLU A 23 20.19 32.25 -10.65
C GLU A 23 19.65 30.83 -10.43
N THR A 24 18.34 30.73 -10.18
CA THR A 24 17.60 29.47 -10.10
C THR A 24 17.35 28.93 -11.50
N TYR A 25 18.12 27.93 -11.92
CA TYR A 25 17.80 27.14 -13.11
C TYR A 25 16.58 26.25 -12.86
N HIS A 26 15.68 26.21 -13.84
CA HIS A 26 14.44 25.44 -13.80
C HIS A 26 14.70 23.96 -13.49
N ILE A 27 14.29 23.53 -12.30
CA ILE A 27 14.27 22.12 -11.89
C ILE A 27 12.96 21.52 -12.41
N ASN A 28 13.03 20.35 -13.04
CA ASN A 28 11.89 19.45 -13.09
C ASN A 28 12.07 18.41 -11.95
N PRO A 29 11.53 18.67 -10.74
CA PRO A 29 11.90 17.96 -9.50
C PRO A 29 11.42 16.50 -9.43
N GLN A 30 10.84 15.96 -10.50
CA GLN A 30 9.94 14.81 -10.41
C GLN A 30 10.63 13.44 -10.39
N THR A 31 11.96 13.34 -10.57
CA THR A 31 12.64 12.02 -10.67
C THR A 31 13.90 11.86 -9.81
N THR A 32 14.66 12.93 -9.56
CA THR A 32 15.90 12.88 -8.78
C THR A 32 15.63 13.29 -7.33
N ARG A 33 15.68 12.32 -6.40
CA ARG A 33 15.38 12.53 -4.98
C ARG A 33 16.58 12.16 -4.11
N ILE A 34 17.22 13.16 -3.53
CA ILE A 34 18.38 12.98 -2.65
C ILE A 34 18.07 13.55 -1.28
N VAL A 35 18.51 12.83 -0.25
CA VAL A 35 18.55 13.33 1.11
C VAL A 35 19.99 13.61 1.50
N TYR A 36 20.18 14.75 2.12
CA TYR A 36 21.46 15.25 2.58
C TYR A 36 21.43 15.38 4.11
N GLU A 37 22.37 14.72 4.77
CA GLU A 37 22.63 14.83 6.20
C GLU A 37 24.08 15.31 6.40
N HIS A 38 24.31 16.31 7.25
CA HIS A 38 25.67 16.76 7.56
C HIS A 38 25.95 16.57 9.05
N SER A 39 27.20 16.25 9.34
CA SER A 39 27.79 16.27 10.68
C SER A 39 28.99 17.20 10.67
N ASP A 40 29.54 17.51 11.85
CA ASP A 40 30.71 18.40 11.95
C ASP A 40 31.94 17.90 11.16
N GLU A 41 31.99 16.61 10.80
CA GLU A 41 33.14 15.97 10.13
C GLU A 41 32.85 15.44 8.70
N ASP A 42 31.60 15.13 8.35
CA ASP A 42 31.25 14.45 7.09
C ASP A 42 29.91 14.91 6.50
N TYR A 43 29.84 14.91 5.16
CA TYR A 43 28.58 14.98 4.40
C TYR A 43 28.09 13.60 4.03
N TYR A 44 26.86 13.28 4.38
CA TYR A 44 26.18 12.05 4.00
C TYR A 44 25.10 12.34 2.97
N VAL A 45 25.17 11.63 1.85
CA VAL A 45 24.20 11.76 0.77
C VAL A 45 23.56 10.41 0.52
N LEU A 46 22.23 10.33 0.57
CA LEU A 46 21.45 9.14 0.24
C LEU A 46 20.58 9.40 -0.98
N ASN A 47 20.63 8.50 -1.97
CA ASN A 47 19.68 8.50 -3.07
C ASN A 47 18.39 7.77 -2.65
N VAL A 48 17.31 8.54 -2.47
CA VAL A 48 15.96 8.01 -2.20
C VAL A 48 15.20 7.78 -3.51
N GLY A 49 15.61 8.44 -4.60
CA GLY A 49 15.00 8.29 -5.91
C GLY A 49 15.26 6.93 -6.54
N LEU A 50 14.43 6.58 -7.52
CA LEU A 50 14.60 5.38 -8.33
C LEU A 50 15.78 5.46 -9.32
N PRO A 51 16.02 6.60 -10.02
CA PRO A 51 17.14 6.68 -10.97
C PRO A 51 18.50 6.69 -10.26
N GLU A 52 19.51 6.14 -10.93
CA GLU A 52 20.91 6.34 -10.53
C GLU A 52 21.32 7.80 -10.72
N VAL A 53 22.13 8.31 -9.80
CA VAL A 53 22.61 9.70 -9.79
C VAL A 53 24.11 9.75 -9.56
N LEU A 54 24.78 10.70 -10.21
CA LEU A 54 26.14 11.10 -9.89
C LEU A 54 26.08 12.29 -8.93
N VAL A 55 26.72 12.14 -7.77
CA VAL A 55 26.82 13.18 -6.74
C VAL A 55 28.24 13.69 -6.70
N GLU A 56 28.42 15.00 -6.80
CA GLU A 56 29.71 15.68 -6.69
C GLU A 56 29.70 16.61 -5.47
N LEU A 57 30.66 16.44 -4.55
CA LEU A 57 30.94 17.47 -3.54
C LEU A 57 31.74 18.57 -4.23
N ILE A 58 31.17 19.76 -4.31
CA ILE A 58 31.79 20.94 -4.93
C ILE A 58 32.20 21.94 -3.87
N PHE A 59 33.26 22.70 -4.16
CA PHE A 59 33.77 23.78 -3.30
C PHE A 59 33.93 25.06 -4.09
N GLY A 60 33.85 26.19 -3.40
CA GLY A 60 33.87 27.50 -4.04
C GLY A 60 34.23 28.64 -3.12
N ASN A 61 33.92 29.84 -3.58
CA ASN A 61 33.87 31.07 -2.78
C ASN A 61 32.48 31.72 -2.93
N HIS A 62 32.29 32.91 -2.37
CA HIS A 62 31.02 33.65 -2.45
C HIS A 62 30.63 34.11 -3.86
N ILE A 63 31.48 33.90 -4.88
CA ILE A 63 31.29 34.37 -6.25
C ILE A 63 31.08 33.20 -7.21
N LYS A 64 31.79 32.07 -7.02
CA LYS A 64 31.72 30.92 -7.92
C LYS A 64 32.18 29.61 -7.29
N TRP A 65 31.74 28.51 -7.89
CA TRP A 65 32.30 27.19 -7.68
C TRP A 65 33.68 27.07 -8.34
N LEU A 66 34.65 26.50 -7.61
CA LEU A 66 36.05 26.41 -8.01
C LEU A 66 36.46 24.99 -8.44
N GLY A 67 35.77 23.96 -7.95
CA GLY A 67 36.06 22.59 -8.35
C GLY A 67 35.23 21.53 -7.63
N VAL A 68 35.57 20.26 -7.92
CA VAL A 68 34.97 19.07 -7.35
C VAL A 68 35.97 18.43 -6.38
N MET A 69 35.56 18.24 -5.13
CA MET A 69 36.35 17.57 -4.08
C MET A 69 36.16 16.06 -4.06
N GLY A 70 34.99 15.59 -4.48
CA GLY A 70 34.66 14.17 -4.42
C GLY A 70 33.49 13.84 -5.33
N ARG A 71 33.43 12.59 -5.77
CA ARG A 71 32.36 12.07 -6.63
C ARG A 71 31.91 10.70 -6.14
N CYS A 72 30.62 10.42 -6.22
CA CYS A 72 30.09 9.09 -5.99
C CYS A 72 28.89 8.86 -6.91
N ARG A 73 28.76 7.64 -7.46
CA ARG A 73 27.54 7.21 -8.15
C ARG A 73 26.66 6.47 -7.15
N LEU A 74 25.41 6.87 -7.03
CA LEU A 74 24.45 6.31 -6.10
C LEU A 74 23.28 5.71 -6.86
N LYS A 75 23.12 4.40 -6.77
CA LYS A 75 21.86 3.72 -7.12
C LYS A 75 20.82 3.97 -6.03
N HIS A 76 19.57 3.57 -6.30
CA HIS A 76 18.49 3.60 -5.33
C HIS A 76 18.92 2.99 -3.98
N ALA A 77 18.54 3.66 -2.88
CA ALA A 77 18.84 3.29 -1.50
C ALA A 77 20.34 3.25 -1.13
N GLN A 78 21.24 3.69 -2.00
CA GLN A 78 22.68 3.78 -1.70
C GLN A 78 23.05 5.15 -1.14
N SER A 79 24.04 5.15 -0.24
CA SER A 79 24.63 6.35 0.34
C SER A 79 26.13 6.44 0.08
N CYS A 80 26.65 7.66 0.01
CA CYS A 80 28.07 7.92 0.13
C CYS A 80 28.33 8.99 1.19
N SER A 81 29.57 9.03 1.68
CA SER A 81 30.05 10.07 2.58
C SER A 81 31.20 10.82 1.92
N PHE A 82 31.26 12.13 2.17
CA PHE A 82 32.39 12.96 1.79
C PHE A 82 33.00 13.57 3.06
N LYS A 83 34.28 13.31 3.27
CA LYS A 83 35.04 13.94 4.35
C LYS A 83 35.07 15.45 4.16
N THR A 84 34.85 16.18 5.25
CA THR A 84 34.94 17.63 5.22
C THR A 84 36.40 18.09 5.17
N PHE A 85 36.65 19.11 4.35
CA PHE A 85 37.91 19.86 4.32
C PHE A 85 37.66 21.31 4.75
N PRO A 86 38.65 22.08 5.22
CA PRO A 86 38.47 23.44 5.72
C PRO A 86 38.30 24.47 4.59
N TYR A 87 37.23 24.36 3.80
CA TYR A 87 36.81 25.36 2.81
C TYR A 87 35.53 26.09 3.28
N ALA A 88 35.47 27.41 3.04
CA ALA A 88 34.38 28.26 3.51
C ALA A 88 33.04 28.05 2.77
N TYR A 89 33.07 27.62 1.51
CA TYR A 89 31.86 27.39 0.71
C TYR A 89 31.88 26.02 0.05
N LYS A 90 30.83 25.24 0.31
CA LYS A 90 30.66 23.86 -0.15
C LYS A 90 29.23 23.63 -0.61
N GLY A 91 29.04 22.71 -1.55
CA GLY A 91 27.73 22.32 -2.05
C GLY A 91 27.75 20.90 -2.58
N ILE A 92 26.56 20.35 -2.80
CA ILE A 92 26.37 19.07 -3.46
C ILE A 92 25.77 19.33 -4.84
N LYS A 93 26.45 18.89 -5.89
CA LYS A 93 25.90 18.85 -7.24
C LYS A 93 25.38 17.45 -7.52
N VAL A 94 24.17 17.36 -8.04
CA VAL A 94 23.51 16.11 -8.38
C VAL A 94 23.28 16.09 -9.88
N ILE A 95 23.72 15.04 -10.55
CA ILE A 95 23.60 14.87 -12.00
C ILE A 95 22.86 13.55 -12.24
N ASN A 96 21.79 13.59 -13.04
CA ASN A 96 21.10 12.37 -13.46
C ASN A 96 21.46 12.01 -14.92
N ASN A 97 20.97 10.86 -15.38
CA ASN A 97 21.24 10.33 -16.71
C ASN A 97 20.73 11.22 -17.88
N ASN A 98 19.91 12.24 -17.60
CA ASN A 98 19.44 13.19 -18.59
C ASN A 98 20.31 14.47 -18.62
N GLU A 99 21.50 14.44 -18.01
CA GLU A 99 22.44 15.56 -17.88
C GLU A 99 21.89 16.80 -17.15
N LEU A 100 20.70 16.70 -16.55
CA LEU A 100 20.16 17.73 -15.68
C LEU A 100 20.99 17.74 -14.40
N SER A 101 21.53 18.92 -14.08
CA SER A 101 22.31 19.13 -12.86
C SER A 101 21.56 20.03 -11.88
N SER A 102 21.50 19.62 -10.62
CA SER A 102 20.95 20.41 -9.53
C SER A 102 22.06 20.74 -8.54
N TYR A 103 22.12 21.99 -8.09
CA TYR A 103 23.07 22.46 -7.09
C TYR A 103 22.33 22.64 -5.76
N VAL A 104 22.77 21.91 -4.75
CA VAL A 104 22.28 22.05 -3.38
C VAL A 104 23.38 22.71 -2.57
N HIS A 105 23.20 23.99 -2.27
CA HIS A 105 24.05 24.70 -1.32
C HIS A 105 23.71 24.23 0.09
N GLY A 106 24.65 23.53 0.73
CA GLY A 106 24.49 23.09 2.11
C GLY A 106 24.81 24.22 3.08
N PHE A 107 23.93 25.21 3.23
CA PHE A 107 23.99 26.04 4.43
C PHE A 107 23.44 25.21 5.59
N GLY A 108 24.28 25.01 6.61
CA GLY A 108 23.97 24.15 7.74
C GLY A 108 22.69 24.60 8.44
N LEU A 109 21.56 24.01 8.07
CA LEU A 109 20.51 23.83 9.04
C LEU A 109 21.13 22.88 10.07
N LYS A 110 21.38 23.41 11.28
CA LYS A 110 21.65 22.64 12.51
C LYS A 110 20.47 21.71 12.87
N TYR A 111 19.52 21.58 11.95
CA TYR A 111 18.21 21.03 12.12
C TYR A 111 18.01 19.98 11.03
N GLY A 112 17.94 18.71 11.43
CA GLY A 112 17.51 17.62 10.53
C GLY A 112 16.11 17.89 9.96
N PHE A 113 15.59 16.98 9.12
CA PHE A 113 14.28 17.07 8.45
C PHE A 113 13.28 17.94 9.24
N PRO A 114 12.92 19.14 8.72
CA PRO A 114 11.94 19.97 9.38
C PRO A 114 10.64 19.18 9.53
N GLU A 115 10.03 19.23 10.72
CA GLU A 115 8.66 18.79 10.93
C GLU A 115 7.76 19.77 10.18
N PHE A 116 7.52 19.53 8.90
CA PHE A 116 6.53 20.26 8.12
C PHE A 116 5.15 19.65 8.37
N ASP A 117 4.21 20.50 8.81
CA ASP A 117 2.81 20.14 9.06
C ASP A 117 1.93 20.22 7.78
N SER A 118 2.52 20.61 6.64
CA SER A 118 1.80 20.65 5.37
C SER A 118 1.76 19.26 4.74
N ARG A 119 0.76 18.46 5.10
CA ARG A 119 0.47 17.19 4.42
C ARG A 119 0.26 17.47 2.92
N PRO A 120 0.80 16.63 2.02
CA PRO A 120 0.59 16.81 0.59
C PRO A 120 -0.90 16.66 0.24
N ASN A 121 -1.35 17.31 -0.84
CA ASN A 121 -2.76 17.29 -1.27
C ASN A 121 -3.31 15.87 -1.54
N ASP A 122 -2.44 14.87 -1.77
CA ASP A 122 -2.81 13.46 -2.00
C ASP A 122 -2.72 12.59 -0.71
N TYR A 123 -2.49 13.18 0.47
CA TYR A 123 -2.45 12.43 1.74
C TYR A 123 -3.85 12.15 2.25
N PHE A 124 -4.14 10.87 2.53
CA PHE A 124 -5.32 10.42 3.26
C PHE A 124 -4.92 9.34 4.27
N ASP A 125 -5.67 9.18 5.37
CA ASP A 125 -5.38 8.18 6.39
C ASP A 125 -6.17 6.89 6.15
N VAL A 126 -5.48 5.84 5.70
CA VAL A 126 -6.10 4.53 5.45
C VAL A 126 -6.60 3.89 6.74
N ASN A 127 -6.07 4.24 7.91
CA ASN A 127 -6.47 3.60 9.16
C ASN A 127 -7.94 3.88 9.51
N GLU A 128 -8.45 5.07 9.18
CA GLU A 128 -9.88 5.42 9.35
C GLU A 128 -10.80 4.68 8.37
N LEU A 129 -10.27 4.29 7.22
CA LEU A 129 -10.99 3.54 6.17
C LEU A 129 -10.84 2.02 6.34
N ALA A 130 -9.77 1.58 7.00
CA ALA A 130 -9.34 0.19 7.03
C ALA A 130 -10.37 -0.72 7.71
N GLU A 131 -11.05 -0.28 8.77
CA GLU A 131 -12.02 -1.16 9.46
C GLU A 131 -13.18 -1.60 8.56
N THR A 132 -13.73 -0.67 7.77
CA THR A 132 -14.82 -0.91 6.81
C THR A 132 -14.33 -1.61 5.54
N ILE A 133 -13.13 -1.27 5.07
CA ILE A 133 -12.52 -1.95 3.93
C ILE A 133 -12.21 -3.42 4.29
N ILE A 134 -11.74 -3.67 5.52
CA ILE A 134 -11.41 -5.02 5.96
C ILE A 134 -12.69 -5.85 6.12
N SER A 135 -13.79 -5.31 6.64
CA SER A 135 -15.07 -6.06 6.76
C SER A 135 -15.64 -6.50 5.41
N THR A 136 -15.20 -5.89 4.32
CA THR A 136 -15.60 -6.20 2.94
C THR A 136 -14.45 -6.75 2.09
N GLY A 137 -13.32 -7.07 2.74
CA GLY A 137 -12.06 -7.46 2.10
C GLY A 137 -12.00 -8.92 1.67
N ALA A 138 -10.91 -9.30 0.99
CA ALA A 138 -10.73 -10.61 0.36
C ALA A 138 -10.87 -11.81 1.35
N THR A 139 -10.63 -11.60 2.65
CA THR A 139 -10.75 -12.63 3.68
C THR A 139 -12.19 -13.05 3.96
N TYR A 140 -13.17 -12.19 3.65
CA TYR A 140 -14.59 -12.44 3.88
C TYR A 140 -15.33 -12.97 2.65
N VAL A 141 -14.67 -12.99 1.49
CA VAL A 141 -15.26 -13.49 0.25
C VAL A 141 -15.78 -14.92 0.47
N PRO A 142 -17.07 -15.17 0.23
CA PRO A 142 -17.63 -16.50 0.39
C PRO A 142 -17.01 -17.45 -0.64
N TYR A 143 -16.36 -18.52 -0.16
CA TYR A 143 -15.99 -19.63 -1.03
C TYR A 143 -17.28 -20.39 -1.36
N VAL A 144 -17.64 -20.42 -2.65
CA VAL A 144 -18.98 -20.78 -3.11
C VAL A 144 -19.50 -22.06 -2.46
N GLY A 145 -20.48 -21.89 -1.57
CA GLY A 145 -21.23 -22.97 -0.93
C GLY A 145 -22.31 -23.54 -1.85
N GLU A 146 -23.16 -24.40 -1.29
CA GLU A 146 -24.33 -24.95 -1.99
C GLU A 146 -25.49 -23.94 -2.09
N ILE A 147 -25.44 -22.84 -1.33
CA ILE A 147 -26.58 -21.95 -1.11
C ILE A 147 -26.31 -20.55 -1.72
N LEU A 148 -27.21 -20.11 -2.61
CA LEU A 148 -27.13 -18.79 -3.27
C LEU A 148 -27.35 -17.65 -2.27
N SER A 149 -28.16 -17.87 -1.24
CA SER A 149 -28.43 -16.91 -0.16
C SER A 149 -27.15 -16.39 0.51
N SER A 150 -26.07 -17.18 0.60
CA SER A 150 -24.80 -16.71 1.16
C SER A 150 -24.15 -15.59 0.34
N ILE A 151 -24.37 -15.54 -0.97
CA ILE A 151 -23.95 -14.42 -1.83
C ILE A 151 -24.79 -13.19 -1.49
N VAL A 152 -26.11 -13.37 -1.37
CA VAL A 152 -27.03 -12.27 -1.06
C VAL A 152 -26.76 -11.70 0.33
N GLU A 153 -26.57 -12.55 1.34
CA GLU A 153 -26.30 -12.16 2.72
C GLU A 153 -24.95 -11.44 2.87
N TYR A 154 -23.93 -11.85 2.12
CA TYR A 154 -22.64 -11.15 2.11
C TYR A 154 -22.74 -9.74 1.51
N PHE A 155 -23.33 -9.60 0.32
CA PHE A 155 -23.36 -8.31 -0.38
C PHE A 155 -24.50 -7.38 0.08
N TRP A 156 -25.60 -7.94 0.58
CA TRP A 156 -26.81 -7.25 1.01
C TRP A 156 -27.40 -7.88 2.29
N PRO A 157 -26.70 -7.77 3.43
CA PRO A 157 -27.21 -8.24 4.72
C PRO A 157 -28.55 -7.58 5.08
N LYS A 158 -29.42 -8.31 5.79
CA LYS A 158 -30.77 -7.83 6.16
C LYS A 158 -30.77 -6.88 7.35
N GLU A 159 -29.85 -7.09 8.29
CA GLU A 159 -29.80 -6.38 9.58
C GLU A 159 -28.64 -5.39 9.70
N GLU A 160 -27.78 -5.33 8.68
CA GLU A 160 -26.60 -4.46 8.63
C GLU A 160 -26.63 -3.58 7.38
N VAL A 161 -25.84 -2.49 7.39
CA VAL A 161 -25.61 -1.67 6.19
C VAL A 161 -24.96 -2.54 5.12
N ASP A 162 -25.39 -2.44 3.86
CA ASP A 162 -24.83 -3.29 2.82
C ASP A 162 -23.39 -2.91 2.43
N VAL A 163 -22.70 -3.84 1.76
CA VAL A 163 -21.28 -3.68 1.40
C VAL A 163 -21.05 -2.43 0.56
N TRP A 164 -22.02 -2.07 -0.27
CA TRP A 164 -21.91 -0.99 -1.24
C TRP A 164 -22.03 0.36 -0.55
N ASP A 165 -23.03 0.51 0.31
CA ASP A 165 -23.24 1.73 1.11
C ASP A 165 -22.06 1.93 2.08
N GLN A 166 -21.60 0.86 2.74
CA GLN A 166 -20.40 0.90 3.59
C GLN A 166 -19.16 1.44 2.84
N ILE A 167 -18.95 1.01 1.61
CA ILE A 167 -17.82 1.47 0.78
C ILE A 167 -18.04 2.93 0.36
N VAL A 168 -19.22 3.27 -0.15
CA VAL A 168 -19.51 4.62 -0.67
C VAL A 168 -19.38 5.67 0.41
N ASP A 169 -19.88 5.42 1.61
CA ASP A 169 -19.76 6.35 2.74
C ASP A 169 -18.29 6.71 3.04
N LYS A 170 -17.35 5.81 2.75
CA LYS A 170 -15.92 5.98 3.03
C LYS A 170 -15.13 6.55 1.86
N VAL A 171 -15.52 6.24 0.62
CA VAL A 171 -14.82 6.76 -0.56
C VAL A 171 -15.40 8.08 -1.07
N SER A 172 -16.60 8.46 -0.61
CA SER A 172 -17.30 9.68 -1.03
C SER A 172 -16.51 10.97 -0.83
N ASP A 173 -15.69 11.04 0.22
CA ASP A 173 -14.85 12.21 0.51
C ASP A 173 -13.54 12.21 -0.30
N LEU A 174 -13.22 11.12 -0.99
CA LEU A 174 -12.01 10.93 -1.79
C LEU A 174 -12.27 11.10 -3.30
N ILE A 175 -13.53 11.24 -3.70
CA ILE A 175 -13.97 11.40 -5.09
C ILE A 175 -14.77 12.69 -5.24
N ASP A 176 -14.81 13.24 -6.46
CA ASP A 176 -15.62 14.43 -6.72
C ASP A 176 -17.13 14.13 -6.69
N GLU A 177 -17.92 15.18 -6.46
CA GLU A 177 -19.37 15.09 -6.30
C GLU A 177 -20.08 14.48 -7.52
N LYS A 178 -19.57 14.72 -8.73
CA LYS A 178 -20.17 14.20 -9.96
C LYS A 178 -19.96 12.69 -10.04
N ILE A 179 -18.76 12.20 -9.72
CA ILE A 179 -18.48 10.77 -9.65
C ILE A 179 -19.29 10.13 -8.52
N ARG A 180 -19.34 10.78 -7.35
CA ARG A 180 -20.15 10.30 -6.23
C ARG A 180 -21.63 10.13 -6.62
N SER A 181 -22.23 11.12 -7.29
CA SER A 181 -23.60 11.03 -7.81
C SER A 181 -23.74 9.86 -8.79
N ALA A 182 -22.81 9.72 -9.74
CA ALA A 182 -22.85 8.63 -10.70
C ALA A 182 -22.74 7.24 -10.02
N VAL A 183 -21.93 7.12 -8.96
CA VAL A 183 -21.85 5.91 -8.15
C VAL A 183 -23.18 5.63 -7.45
N TYR A 184 -23.78 6.62 -6.79
CA TYR A 184 -25.09 6.45 -6.15
C TYR A 184 -26.17 6.01 -7.16
N ASP A 185 -26.20 6.60 -8.36
CA ASP A 185 -27.15 6.23 -9.41
C ASP A 185 -26.94 4.76 -9.87
N LEU A 186 -25.68 4.33 -10.01
CA LEU A 186 -25.34 2.93 -10.33
C LEU A 186 -25.78 1.96 -9.24
N LEU A 187 -25.60 2.33 -7.96
CA LEU A 187 -26.01 1.49 -6.83
C LEU A 187 -27.54 1.40 -6.72
N ALA A 188 -28.24 2.54 -6.74
CA ALA A 188 -29.68 2.61 -6.58
C ALA A 188 -30.44 2.03 -7.80
N GLY A 189 -29.86 2.13 -9.00
CA GLY A 189 -30.46 1.62 -10.23
C GLY A 189 -30.02 0.19 -10.55
N ASP A 190 -28.86 0.05 -11.21
CA ASP A 190 -28.43 -1.21 -11.80
C ASP A 190 -28.16 -2.29 -10.74
N LEU A 191 -27.48 -1.93 -9.65
CA LEU A 191 -27.09 -2.92 -8.64
C LEU A 191 -28.29 -3.39 -7.80
N SER A 192 -29.20 -2.49 -7.45
CA SER A 192 -30.48 -2.82 -6.82
C SER A 192 -31.34 -3.75 -7.69
N HIS A 193 -31.32 -3.55 -9.01
CA HIS A 193 -31.96 -4.46 -9.96
C HIS A 193 -31.34 -5.86 -9.93
N TYR A 194 -30.01 -5.98 -9.87
CA TYR A 194 -29.35 -7.28 -9.70
C TYR A 194 -29.66 -7.94 -8.35
N LYS A 195 -29.64 -7.18 -7.25
CA LYS A 195 -30.06 -7.66 -5.92
C LYS A 195 -31.44 -8.31 -5.98
N SER A 196 -32.41 -7.61 -6.57
CA SER A 196 -33.79 -8.08 -6.68
C SER A 196 -33.90 -9.38 -7.48
N ARG A 197 -33.19 -9.46 -8.63
CA ARG A 197 -33.21 -10.66 -9.49
C ARG A 197 -32.51 -11.87 -8.87
N ILE A 198 -31.36 -11.67 -8.23
CA ILE A 198 -30.63 -12.74 -7.53
C ILE A 198 -31.44 -13.22 -6.33
N SER A 199 -32.08 -12.31 -5.58
CA SER A 199 -32.94 -12.68 -4.44
C SER A 199 -34.18 -13.44 -4.89
N LEU A 200 -34.79 -13.06 -6.01
CA LEU A 200 -35.89 -13.81 -6.60
C LEU A 200 -35.44 -15.20 -7.01
N LEU A 201 -34.28 -15.33 -7.66
CA LEU A 201 -33.73 -16.64 -8.02
C LEU A 201 -33.50 -17.52 -6.79
N ASP A 202 -32.94 -16.98 -5.71
CA ASP A 202 -32.75 -17.71 -4.43
C ASP A 202 -34.10 -18.19 -3.86
N TYR A 203 -35.12 -17.34 -3.89
CA TYR A 203 -36.48 -17.71 -3.48
C TYR A 203 -37.05 -18.85 -4.35
N GLU A 204 -36.87 -18.80 -5.67
CA GLU A 204 -37.35 -19.84 -6.59
C GLU A 204 -36.63 -21.18 -6.41
N ILE A 205 -35.32 -21.16 -6.11
CA ILE A 205 -34.54 -22.35 -5.76
C ILE A 205 -35.11 -23.02 -4.51
N GLN A 206 -35.52 -22.22 -3.51
CA GLN A 206 -36.12 -22.71 -2.27
C GLN A 206 -37.59 -23.17 -2.44
N HIS A 207 -38.27 -22.72 -3.50
CA HIS A 207 -39.68 -23.00 -3.77
C HIS A 207 -39.89 -23.56 -5.19
N PRO A 208 -39.40 -24.78 -5.49
CA PRO A 208 -39.35 -25.35 -6.84
C PRO A 208 -40.73 -25.53 -7.51
N ASN A 209 -41.82 -25.48 -6.73
CA ASN A 209 -43.19 -25.60 -7.23
C ASN A 209 -43.72 -24.32 -7.90
N ILE A 210 -43.02 -23.19 -7.78
CA ILE A 210 -43.49 -21.87 -8.24
C ILE A 210 -43.03 -21.54 -9.67
N THR A 211 -41.86 -22.03 -10.10
CA THR A 211 -41.21 -21.54 -11.34
C THR A 211 -41.01 -22.65 -12.38
N LYS A 212 -41.26 -22.32 -13.66
CA LYS A 212 -41.16 -23.27 -14.79
C LYS A 212 -39.75 -23.44 -15.35
N SER A 213 -38.78 -22.55 -15.08
CA SER A 213 -37.40 -22.67 -15.59
C SER A 213 -36.36 -21.87 -14.79
N LEU A 214 -35.76 -22.48 -13.75
CA LEU A 214 -34.62 -21.93 -12.99
C LEU A 214 -33.42 -21.64 -13.90
N LYS A 215 -33.16 -22.53 -14.86
CA LYS A 215 -32.13 -22.40 -15.88
C LYS A 215 -32.16 -21.05 -16.57
N ASN A 216 -33.31 -20.67 -17.13
CA ASN A 216 -33.42 -19.44 -17.92
C ASN A 216 -33.23 -18.19 -17.03
N HIS A 217 -33.78 -18.21 -15.82
CA HIS A 217 -33.62 -17.09 -14.90
C HIS A 217 -32.14 -16.89 -14.51
N TYR A 218 -31.44 -17.96 -14.12
CA TYR A 218 -30.02 -17.89 -13.80
C TYR A 218 -29.18 -17.40 -14.99
N ILE A 219 -29.40 -17.98 -16.19
CA ILE A 219 -28.62 -17.65 -17.38
C ILE A 219 -28.83 -16.19 -17.82
N ASN A 220 -30.06 -15.68 -17.77
CA ASN A 220 -30.31 -14.28 -18.09
C ASN A 220 -29.54 -13.33 -17.15
N ILE A 221 -29.50 -13.62 -15.84
CA ILE A 221 -28.70 -12.81 -14.91
C ILE A 221 -27.20 -12.92 -15.25
N ALA A 222 -26.72 -14.14 -15.52
CA ALA A 222 -25.31 -14.36 -15.84
C ALA A 222 -24.86 -13.63 -17.11
N GLU A 223 -25.71 -13.58 -18.13
CA GLU A 223 -25.44 -12.86 -19.37
C GLU A 223 -25.50 -11.34 -19.18
N ASP A 224 -26.49 -10.83 -18.44
CA ASP A 224 -26.62 -9.39 -18.18
C ASP A 224 -25.44 -8.84 -17.37
N LEU A 225 -24.85 -9.65 -16.50
CA LEU A 225 -23.66 -9.26 -15.73
C LEU A 225 -22.42 -9.05 -16.61
N ILE A 226 -22.38 -9.52 -17.87
CA ILE A 226 -21.22 -9.35 -18.76
C ILE A 226 -20.97 -7.86 -19.02
N GLY A 227 -19.74 -7.39 -18.74
CA GLY A 227 -19.35 -6.00 -18.91
C GLY A 227 -19.86 -5.04 -17.84
N PHE A 228 -20.64 -5.49 -16.85
CA PHE A 228 -21.16 -4.63 -15.79
C PHE A 228 -20.05 -3.94 -14.98
N GLU A 229 -18.91 -4.59 -14.78
CA GLU A 229 -17.72 -4.03 -14.12
C GLU A 229 -17.19 -2.77 -14.82
N LYS A 230 -17.44 -2.60 -16.13
CA LYS A 230 -17.00 -1.43 -16.89
C LYS A 230 -17.71 -0.15 -16.46
N LYS A 231 -18.89 -0.26 -15.84
CA LYS A 231 -19.61 0.90 -15.27
C LYS A 231 -18.87 1.51 -14.06
N PHE A 232 -17.95 0.75 -13.45
CA PHE A 232 -17.10 1.20 -12.35
C PHE A 232 -15.71 1.64 -12.82
N VAL A 233 -15.54 1.92 -14.12
CA VAL A 233 -14.28 2.39 -14.71
C VAL A 233 -14.47 3.78 -15.33
N PHE A 234 -13.92 4.80 -14.69
CA PHE A 234 -14.15 6.21 -15.05
C PHE A 234 -12.96 6.78 -15.84
N GLN A 235 -12.82 6.39 -17.11
CA GLN A 235 -11.70 6.84 -17.96
C GLN A 235 -11.80 8.32 -18.36
N ASN A 236 -13.02 8.86 -18.45
CA ASN A 236 -13.30 10.21 -18.92
C ASN A 236 -13.40 11.25 -17.78
N SER A 237 -13.05 10.88 -16.54
CA SER A 237 -13.00 11.82 -15.42
C SER A 237 -11.77 12.73 -15.55
N PRO A 238 -11.88 14.05 -15.25
CA PRO A 238 -10.74 14.96 -15.17
C PRO A 238 -9.63 14.44 -14.25
N ASP A 239 -9.99 13.66 -13.22
CA ASP A 239 -9.07 13.04 -12.28
C ASP A 239 -9.15 11.50 -12.32
N ALA A 240 -9.24 10.92 -13.52
CA ALA A 240 -9.41 9.48 -13.73
C ALA A 240 -8.42 8.61 -12.93
N VAL A 241 -7.17 9.04 -12.73
CA VAL A 241 -6.19 8.27 -11.94
C VAL A 241 -6.62 8.16 -10.47
N ASN A 242 -7.02 9.26 -9.85
CA ASN A 242 -7.45 9.23 -8.45
C ASN A 242 -8.82 8.58 -8.33
N THR A 243 -9.76 8.93 -9.22
CA THR A 243 -11.10 8.35 -9.24
C THR A 243 -11.05 6.83 -9.30
N ASN A 244 -10.37 6.24 -10.30
CA ASN A 244 -10.31 4.79 -10.44
C ASN A 244 -9.57 4.12 -9.28
N PHE A 245 -8.61 4.81 -8.66
CA PHE A 245 -7.93 4.29 -7.47
C PHE A 245 -8.87 4.25 -6.27
N PHE A 246 -9.60 5.31 -5.98
CA PHE A 246 -10.45 5.38 -4.79
C PHE A 246 -11.74 4.56 -4.89
N ILE A 247 -12.25 4.30 -6.09
CA ILE A 247 -13.40 3.39 -6.31
C ILE A 247 -12.98 1.92 -6.44
N LEU A 248 -11.68 1.60 -6.35
CA LEU A 248 -11.18 0.23 -6.42
C LEU A 248 -11.91 -0.75 -5.46
N PRO A 249 -12.31 -0.37 -4.23
CA PRO A 249 -13.09 -1.26 -3.37
C PRO A 249 -14.44 -1.66 -4.00
N LEU A 250 -15.14 -0.73 -4.67
CA LEU A 250 -16.39 -1.04 -5.39
C LEU A 250 -16.11 -1.96 -6.56
N TYR A 251 -15.11 -1.63 -7.39
CA TYR A 251 -14.73 -2.44 -8.53
C TYR A 251 -14.43 -3.89 -8.12
N SER A 252 -13.58 -4.08 -7.11
CA SER A 252 -13.21 -5.40 -6.60
C SER A 252 -14.39 -6.19 -6.03
N ASN A 253 -15.33 -5.52 -5.36
CA ASN A 253 -16.55 -6.19 -4.89
C ASN A 253 -17.50 -6.56 -6.04
N VAL A 254 -17.58 -5.76 -7.11
CA VAL A 254 -18.33 -6.14 -8.33
C VAL A 254 -17.70 -7.36 -9.02
N ILE A 255 -16.38 -7.39 -9.15
CA ILE A 255 -15.68 -8.57 -9.69
C ILE A 255 -15.97 -9.79 -8.82
N THR A 256 -15.92 -9.64 -7.50
CA THR A 256 -16.20 -10.72 -6.55
C THR A 256 -17.63 -11.22 -6.67
N LEU A 257 -18.64 -10.35 -6.69
CA LEU A 257 -20.05 -10.70 -6.88
C LEU A 257 -20.23 -11.54 -8.14
N LYS A 258 -19.69 -11.06 -9.26
CA LYS A 258 -19.77 -11.76 -10.55
C LYS A 258 -19.08 -13.12 -10.52
N MET A 259 -17.86 -13.17 -9.98
CA MET A 259 -17.10 -14.42 -9.82
C MET A 259 -17.89 -15.43 -8.99
N THR A 260 -18.37 -15.04 -7.81
CA THR A 260 -19.14 -15.93 -6.93
C THR A 260 -20.45 -16.38 -7.57
N PHE A 261 -21.13 -15.50 -8.29
CA PHE A 261 -22.38 -15.84 -8.99
C PHE A 261 -22.13 -16.86 -10.11
N TYR A 262 -21.10 -16.68 -10.93
CA TYR A 262 -20.75 -17.64 -11.99
C TYR A 262 -20.28 -18.99 -11.42
N LEU A 263 -19.48 -18.98 -10.36
CA LEU A 263 -19.04 -20.20 -9.69
C LEU A 263 -20.22 -20.97 -9.07
N TYR A 264 -21.24 -20.27 -8.55
CA TYR A 264 -22.45 -20.90 -8.07
C TYR A 264 -23.13 -21.73 -9.15
N GLY A 265 -23.22 -21.20 -10.38
CA GLY A 265 -23.76 -21.95 -11.53
C GLY A 265 -22.90 -23.13 -11.95
N ILE A 266 -21.58 -22.98 -11.89
CA ILE A 266 -20.64 -24.08 -12.18
C ILE A 266 -20.79 -25.22 -11.16
N LYS A 267 -20.89 -24.89 -9.87
CA LYS A 267 -20.99 -25.88 -8.78
C LYS A 267 -22.37 -26.54 -8.73
N ASN A 268 -23.44 -25.75 -8.87
CA ASN A 268 -24.82 -26.19 -8.71
C ASN A 268 -25.54 -26.40 -10.05
N TRP A 269 -24.80 -26.77 -11.10
CA TRP A 269 -25.32 -26.88 -12.45
C TRP A 269 -26.52 -27.84 -12.56
N GLN A 270 -26.50 -28.95 -11.82
CA GLN A 270 -27.59 -29.94 -11.80
C GLN A 270 -28.88 -29.36 -11.21
N LEU A 271 -28.77 -28.69 -10.06
CA LEU A 271 -29.89 -28.03 -9.38
C LEU A 271 -30.54 -26.99 -10.29
N LEU A 272 -29.71 -26.22 -10.99
CA LEU A 272 -30.15 -25.16 -11.90
C LEU A 272 -30.64 -25.69 -13.26
N GLY A 273 -30.46 -26.99 -13.55
CA GLY A 273 -30.79 -27.58 -14.86
C GLY A 273 -29.91 -27.06 -16.00
N LEU A 274 -28.66 -26.69 -15.71
CA LEU A 274 -27.69 -26.20 -16.69
C LEU A 274 -27.07 -27.36 -17.46
N ASP A 275 -26.88 -27.19 -18.77
CA ASP A 275 -26.09 -28.13 -19.57
C ASP A 275 -24.59 -27.95 -19.26
N PRO A 276 -23.85 -29.03 -18.92
CA PRO A 276 -22.43 -28.94 -18.56
C PRO A 276 -21.52 -28.60 -19.74
N ASP A 277 -21.88 -29.00 -20.96
CA ASP A 277 -21.06 -28.80 -22.16
C ASP A 277 -21.27 -27.41 -22.77
N GLU A 278 -22.48 -26.86 -22.64
CA GLU A 278 -22.83 -25.52 -23.10
C GLU A 278 -22.69 -24.47 -21.99
N HIS A 279 -23.55 -24.53 -20.97
CA HIS A 279 -23.71 -23.43 -20.01
C HIS A 279 -22.55 -23.36 -19.03
N VAL A 280 -22.12 -24.51 -18.46
CA VAL A 280 -21.03 -24.51 -17.48
C VAL A 280 -19.71 -24.10 -18.13
N ASN A 281 -19.42 -24.55 -19.35
CA ASN A 281 -18.25 -24.11 -20.10
C ASN A 281 -18.29 -22.61 -20.43
N ARG A 282 -19.48 -22.08 -20.73
CA ARG A 282 -19.67 -20.65 -20.93
C ARG A 282 -19.44 -19.83 -19.66
N LEU A 283 -19.90 -20.30 -18.49
CA LEU A 283 -19.60 -19.66 -17.20
C LEU A 283 -18.10 -19.68 -16.87
N LYS A 284 -17.42 -20.81 -17.13
CA LYS A 284 -15.95 -20.89 -17.01
C LYS A 284 -15.28 -19.86 -17.92
N TYR A 285 -15.74 -19.72 -19.16
CA TYR A 285 -15.25 -18.69 -20.07
C TYR A 285 -15.49 -17.27 -19.55
N TYR A 286 -16.66 -16.98 -18.98
CA TYR A 286 -16.94 -15.67 -18.38
C TYR A 286 -16.03 -15.34 -17.21
N THR A 287 -15.78 -16.30 -16.31
CA THR A 287 -14.84 -16.10 -15.19
C THR A 287 -13.40 -15.87 -15.67
N TYR A 288 -12.96 -16.65 -16.67
CA TYR A 288 -11.64 -16.48 -17.28
C TYR A 288 -11.50 -15.10 -17.92
N LYS A 289 -12.48 -14.69 -18.75
CA LYS A 289 -12.45 -13.38 -19.41
C LYS A 289 -12.51 -12.23 -18.42
N LEU A 290 -13.37 -12.32 -17.39
CA LEU A 290 -13.49 -11.30 -16.35
C LEU A 290 -12.14 -11.02 -15.66
N LEU A 291 -11.31 -12.06 -15.46
CA LEU A 291 -10.03 -11.92 -14.77
C LEU A 291 -8.85 -11.62 -15.73
N TYR A 292 -8.74 -12.37 -16.84
CA TYR A 292 -7.53 -12.45 -17.67
C TYR A 292 -7.61 -11.76 -19.02
N ASP A 293 -8.77 -11.20 -19.41
CA ASP A 293 -8.84 -10.40 -20.64
C ASP A 293 -7.92 -9.17 -20.55
N HIS A 294 -7.58 -8.57 -21.68
CA HIS A 294 -6.74 -7.36 -21.75
C HIS A 294 -7.35 -6.19 -20.96
N GLU A 295 -8.68 -6.12 -20.87
CA GLU A 295 -9.44 -5.18 -20.03
C GLU A 295 -9.95 -5.83 -18.72
N GLY A 296 -9.51 -7.06 -18.43
CA GLY A 296 -9.94 -7.82 -17.26
C GLY A 296 -9.41 -7.25 -15.94
N ALA A 297 -9.96 -7.78 -14.85
CA ALA A 297 -9.69 -7.31 -13.49
C ALA A 297 -8.20 -7.31 -13.14
N LEU A 298 -7.44 -8.33 -13.56
CA LEU A 298 -6.02 -8.41 -13.29
C LEU A 298 -5.26 -7.21 -13.89
N ASN A 299 -5.53 -6.86 -15.14
CA ASN A 299 -4.86 -5.75 -15.79
C ASN A 299 -5.34 -4.40 -15.23
N HIS A 300 -6.64 -4.27 -14.96
CA HIS A 300 -7.22 -3.06 -14.41
C HIS A 300 -6.62 -2.69 -13.05
N VAL A 301 -6.62 -3.62 -12.09
CA VAL A 301 -6.07 -3.39 -10.73
C VAL A 301 -4.60 -2.97 -10.81
N ASN A 302 -3.77 -3.69 -11.58
CA ASN A 302 -2.36 -3.33 -11.75
C ASN A 302 -2.20 -1.92 -12.35
N THR A 303 -2.90 -1.63 -13.44
CA THR A 303 -2.79 -0.36 -14.16
C THR A 303 -3.20 0.83 -13.27
N VAL A 304 -4.28 0.70 -12.53
CA VAL A 304 -4.77 1.77 -11.64
C VAL A 304 -3.76 2.07 -10.54
N VAL A 305 -3.23 1.03 -9.91
CA VAL A 305 -2.24 1.17 -8.83
C VAL A 305 -0.92 1.74 -9.36
N GLU A 306 -0.41 1.22 -10.48
CA GLU A 306 0.82 1.72 -11.11
C GLU A 306 0.70 3.21 -11.46
N LYS A 307 -0.41 3.64 -12.07
CA LYS A 307 -0.66 5.04 -12.40
C LYS A 307 -0.72 5.92 -11.15
N LYS A 308 -1.41 5.48 -10.08
CA LYS A 308 -1.50 6.25 -8.83
C LYS A 308 -0.14 6.35 -8.13
N LEU A 309 0.63 5.27 -8.06
CA LEU A 309 1.97 5.27 -7.48
C LEU A 309 2.94 6.16 -8.29
N ALA A 310 2.87 6.12 -9.62
CA ALA A 310 3.68 6.98 -10.49
C ALA A 310 3.33 8.47 -10.27
N ARG A 311 2.04 8.81 -10.17
CA ARG A 311 1.60 10.17 -9.84
C ARG A 311 2.09 10.60 -8.46
N ALA A 312 1.91 9.75 -7.44
CA ALA A 312 2.41 10.04 -6.09
C ALA A 312 3.94 10.24 -6.08
N TYR A 313 4.68 9.43 -6.84
CA TYR A 313 6.12 9.60 -7.01
C TYR A 313 6.48 10.94 -7.65
N ALA A 314 5.66 11.49 -8.55
CA ALA A 314 5.94 12.78 -9.18
C ALA A 314 5.71 13.98 -8.26
N TYR A 315 4.72 13.90 -7.36
CA TYR A 315 4.23 15.08 -6.60
C TYR A 315 4.48 15.05 -5.08
N THR A 316 4.89 13.92 -4.50
CA THR A 316 5.11 13.83 -3.04
C THR A 316 6.44 14.44 -2.62
N TYR A 317 6.50 15.19 -1.53
CA TYR A 317 7.77 15.69 -0.99
C TYR A 317 8.60 14.55 -0.34
N PRO A 318 9.95 14.59 -0.39
CA PRO A 318 10.82 13.53 0.15
C PRO A 318 10.51 13.07 1.58
N GLU A 319 10.15 14.01 2.45
CA GLU A 319 9.79 13.81 3.86
C GLU A 319 8.44 13.10 4.07
N HIS A 320 7.58 13.06 3.05
CA HIS A 320 6.28 12.38 3.10
C HIS A 320 6.24 11.09 2.27
N ILE A 321 7.31 10.77 1.52
CA ILE A 321 7.37 9.56 0.67
C ILE A 321 6.93 8.33 1.43
N TYR A 322 7.46 8.12 2.65
CA TYR A 322 7.15 6.91 3.40
C TYR A 322 5.65 6.75 3.64
N ASP A 323 5.05 7.72 4.34
CA ASP A 323 3.66 7.61 4.76
C ASP A 323 2.69 7.66 3.58
N THR A 324 2.96 8.49 2.55
CA THR A 324 2.15 8.52 1.33
C THR A 324 2.17 7.18 0.60
N PHE A 325 3.34 6.58 0.38
CA PHE A 325 3.41 5.29 -0.32
C PHE A 325 2.92 4.14 0.54
N ALA A 326 3.15 4.17 1.86
CA ALA A 326 2.61 3.17 2.78
C ALA A 326 1.08 3.17 2.72
N ASN A 327 0.44 4.35 2.79
CA ASN A 327 -1.01 4.48 2.66
C ASN A 327 -1.51 4.00 1.29
N LEU A 328 -0.91 4.45 0.20
CA LEU A 328 -1.34 4.04 -1.14
C LEU A 328 -1.20 2.53 -1.36
N ARG A 329 -0.08 1.94 -0.93
CA ARG A 329 0.13 0.49 -1.04
C ARG A 329 -0.78 -0.29 -0.10
N GLN A 330 -1.05 0.21 1.10
CA GLN A 330 -2.03 -0.40 2.03
C GLN A 330 -3.42 -0.40 1.42
N PHE A 331 -3.88 0.73 0.88
CA PHE A 331 -5.17 0.82 0.22
C PHE A 331 -5.27 -0.11 -0.99
N ALA A 332 -4.22 -0.15 -1.84
CA ALA A 332 -4.17 -1.04 -2.99
C ALA A 332 -4.15 -2.53 -2.60
N ALA A 333 -3.47 -2.88 -1.51
CA ALA A 333 -3.44 -4.24 -1.00
C ALA A 333 -4.84 -4.70 -0.59
N LEU A 334 -5.47 -3.95 0.33
CA LEU A 334 -6.78 -4.28 0.90
C LEU A 334 -7.90 -4.30 -0.14
N ASN A 335 -7.84 -3.42 -1.15
CA ASN A 335 -8.92 -3.23 -2.11
C ASN A 335 -8.67 -3.85 -3.48
N GLY A 336 -7.53 -4.51 -3.69
CA GLY A 336 -7.18 -5.04 -5.01
C GLY A 336 -6.28 -6.26 -4.92
N PHE A 337 -5.06 -6.10 -4.43
CA PHE A 337 -4.08 -7.19 -4.50
C PHE A 337 -4.42 -8.40 -3.63
N GLU A 338 -5.12 -8.23 -2.51
CA GLU A 338 -5.59 -9.36 -1.70
C GLU A 338 -6.67 -10.18 -2.41
N PHE A 339 -7.46 -9.56 -3.29
CA PHE A 339 -8.49 -10.24 -4.06
C PHE A 339 -7.91 -11.07 -5.22
N LEU A 340 -6.78 -10.65 -5.82
CA LEU A 340 -6.22 -11.32 -7.00
C LEU A 340 -5.91 -12.81 -6.77
N PRO A 341 -5.23 -13.24 -5.68
CA PRO A 341 -5.03 -14.66 -5.39
C PRO A 341 -6.35 -15.43 -5.23
N VAL A 342 -7.36 -14.81 -4.61
CA VAL A 342 -8.69 -15.41 -4.43
C VAL A 342 -9.36 -15.63 -5.78
N TRP A 343 -9.44 -14.61 -6.63
CA TRP A 343 -10.02 -14.73 -7.96
C TRP A 343 -9.26 -15.71 -8.86
N LYS A 344 -7.92 -15.70 -8.81
CA LYS A 344 -7.09 -16.68 -9.54
C LYS A 344 -7.41 -18.11 -9.11
N ALA A 345 -7.57 -18.35 -7.81
CA ALA A 345 -7.94 -19.67 -7.30
C ALA A 345 -9.37 -20.07 -7.71
N MET A 346 -10.32 -19.12 -7.70
CA MET A 346 -11.68 -19.34 -8.17
C MET A 346 -11.73 -19.74 -9.65
N VAL A 347 -10.94 -19.09 -10.52
CA VAL A 347 -10.87 -19.48 -11.95
C VAL A 347 -10.17 -20.82 -12.13
N ALA A 348 -9.03 -21.04 -11.46
CA ALA A 348 -8.20 -22.23 -11.65
C ALA A 348 -8.84 -23.50 -11.05
N ARG A 349 -9.56 -23.36 -9.94
CA ARG A 349 -10.15 -24.46 -9.17
C ARG A 349 -11.55 -24.08 -8.67
N PRO A 350 -12.54 -23.93 -9.57
CA PRO A 350 -13.87 -23.41 -9.23
C PRO A 350 -14.68 -24.30 -8.27
N LEU A 351 -14.24 -25.55 -8.08
CA LEU A 351 -14.87 -26.53 -7.18
C LEU A 351 -14.03 -26.82 -5.92
N ALA A 352 -12.89 -26.15 -5.74
CA ALA A 352 -12.10 -26.34 -4.52
C ALA A 352 -12.88 -25.78 -3.31
N GLU A 353 -12.65 -26.38 -2.15
CA GLU A 353 -13.16 -25.88 -0.87
C GLU A 353 -12.06 -25.14 -0.09
N ALA A 354 -10.80 -25.53 -0.30
CA ALA A 354 -9.65 -24.88 0.31
C ALA A 354 -9.43 -23.47 -0.27
N ARG A 355 -9.41 -22.49 0.63
CA ARG A 355 -9.07 -21.10 0.31
C ARG A 355 -7.58 -20.98 -0.02
N PRO A 356 -7.19 -20.13 -1.00
CA PRO A 356 -5.79 -19.94 -1.35
C PRO A 356 -5.07 -19.09 -0.29
N GLU A 357 -3.76 -19.26 -0.12
CA GLU A 357 -2.98 -18.27 0.63
C GLU A 357 -3.01 -16.91 -0.10
N ILE A 358 -3.03 -15.82 0.69
CA ILE A 358 -2.97 -14.46 0.19
C ILE A 358 -1.56 -13.92 0.47
N PRO A 359 -0.64 -13.94 -0.51
CA PRO A 359 0.72 -13.43 -0.34
C PRO A 359 0.83 -11.90 -0.51
N ALA A 360 -0.30 -11.21 -0.72
CA ALA A 360 -0.32 -9.75 -0.80
C ALA A 360 0.04 -9.13 0.56
N VAL A 361 0.81 -8.04 0.51
CA VAL A 361 1.33 -7.36 1.70
C VAL A 361 0.79 -5.93 1.75
N ALA A 362 0.12 -5.60 2.85
CA ALA A 362 -0.27 -4.24 3.20
C ALA A 362 0.79 -3.60 4.11
N PHE A 363 0.90 -2.27 4.15
CA PHE A 363 1.96 -1.58 4.90
C PHE A 363 1.37 -0.63 5.94
N SER A 364 2.07 -0.38 7.03
CA SER A 364 1.71 0.68 7.97
C SER A 364 2.45 1.98 7.65
N THR A 365 1.81 3.13 7.95
CA THR A 365 2.57 4.36 8.22
C THR A 365 3.51 4.15 9.41
N GLN A 366 4.51 5.01 9.55
CA GLN A 366 5.57 4.81 10.55
C GLN A 366 5.23 5.37 11.93
N PHE A 367 5.96 4.91 12.95
CA PHE A 367 6.08 5.60 14.22
C PHE A 367 7.52 6.04 14.46
N GLY A 368 7.71 7.25 14.97
CA GLY A 368 9.02 7.85 15.18
C GLY A 368 9.36 8.86 14.09
N ARG A 369 10.67 9.08 13.87
CA ARG A 369 11.16 10.06 12.89
C ARG A 369 11.35 9.45 11.51
N ASN A 370 10.85 10.10 10.47
CA ASN A 370 11.11 9.64 9.11
C ASN A 370 12.63 9.58 8.83
N THR A 371 13.06 8.56 8.09
CA THR A 371 14.43 8.49 7.59
C THR A 371 14.44 8.22 6.10
N ALA A 372 15.50 8.68 5.45
CA ALA A 372 15.69 8.49 4.03
C ALA A 372 15.81 7.00 3.65
N LYS A 373 16.37 6.15 4.52
CA LYS A 373 16.43 4.69 4.32
C LYS A 373 15.04 4.08 4.31
N GLN A 374 14.16 4.54 5.18
CA GLN A 374 12.79 4.08 5.22
C GLN A 374 12.00 4.55 4.00
N SER A 375 12.12 5.82 3.60
CA SER A 375 11.54 6.32 2.34
C SER A 375 12.02 5.54 1.11
N ALA A 376 13.30 5.17 1.05
CA ALA A 376 13.81 4.32 -0.02
C ALA A 376 13.16 2.93 0.02
N GLN A 377 13.05 2.32 1.21
CA GLN A 377 12.46 1.00 1.38
C GLN A 377 11.01 0.93 0.89
N ILE A 378 10.16 1.95 1.09
CA ILE A 378 8.75 1.84 0.65
C ILE A 378 8.57 1.99 -0.88
N LEU A 379 9.54 2.61 -1.55
CA LEU A 379 9.52 2.79 -3.01
C LEU A 379 9.80 1.45 -3.70
N GLN A 380 10.77 0.69 -3.18
CA GLN A 380 11.06 -0.68 -3.58
C GLN A 380 11.07 -1.61 -2.35
N PRO A 381 9.90 -2.02 -1.85
CA PRO A 381 9.84 -2.83 -0.64
C PRO A 381 10.50 -4.18 -0.82
N ALA A 382 11.36 -4.51 0.14
CA ALA A 382 12.05 -5.77 0.26
C ALA A 382 12.18 -6.15 1.74
N VAL A 383 12.79 -7.30 2.02
CA VAL A 383 13.13 -7.74 3.38
C VAL A 383 13.94 -6.62 4.07
N PRO A 384 13.61 -6.23 5.31
CA PRO A 384 12.69 -6.88 6.26
C PRO A 384 11.26 -6.35 6.24
N LEU A 385 10.95 -5.33 5.43
CA LEU A 385 9.62 -4.71 5.39
C LEU A 385 8.63 -5.54 4.58
N GLN A 386 9.04 -6.07 3.43
CA GLN A 386 8.26 -7.00 2.62
C GLN A 386 9.01 -8.34 2.58
N PRO A 387 8.51 -9.38 3.26
CA PRO A 387 9.12 -10.71 3.18
C PRO A 387 9.05 -11.29 1.77
N ASP A 388 9.99 -12.17 1.46
CA ASP A 388 10.02 -12.85 0.17
C ASP A 388 8.89 -13.87 0.06
N VAL A 389 8.39 -14.07 -1.16
CA VAL A 389 7.44 -15.14 -1.47
C VAL A 389 8.23 -16.36 -1.96
N ILE A 390 8.13 -17.47 -1.24
CA ILE A 390 8.82 -18.73 -1.54
C ILE A 390 7.75 -19.78 -1.85
N ASN A 391 7.78 -20.39 -3.04
CA ASN A 391 6.80 -21.39 -3.47
C ASN A 391 5.33 -20.95 -3.36
N GLY A 392 5.06 -19.65 -3.54
CA GLY A 392 3.72 -19.07 -3.47
C GLY A 392 3.25 -18.68 -2.06
N THR A 393 4.05 -18.94 -1.02
CA THR A 393 3.75 -18.60 0.37
C THR A 393 4.70 -17.50 0.86
N LEU A 394 4.24 -16.63 1.76
CA LEU A 394 5.13 -15.62 2.33
C LEU A 394 6.10 -16.26 3.33
N ASN A 395 7.38 -15.94 3.23
CA ASN A 395 8.39 -16.35 4.20
C ASN A 395 8.21 -15.52 5.48
N VAL A 396 7.46 -16.03 6.45
CA VAL A 396 7.09 -15.27 7.65
C VAL A 396 8.15 -15.36 8.75
N PRO A 397 8.19 -14.38 9.68
CA PRO A 397 9.08 -14.46 10.84
C PRO A 397 8.79 -15.73 11.64
N LYS A 398 9.84 -16.35 12.17
CA LYS A 398 9.77 -17.49 13.11
C LYS A 398 10.26 -17.09 14.50
N LYS A 399 11.26 -16.22 14.55
CA LYS A 399 11.89 -15.79 15.81
C LYS A 399 12.47 -14.40 15.67
N ILE A 400 12.28 -13.57 16.69
CA ILE A 400 12.75 -12.18 16.71
C ILE A 400 13.60 -11.94 17.95
N PHE A 401 14.78 -11.36 17.78
CA PHE A 401 15.64 -10.87 18.86
C PHE A 401 15.54 -9.35 18.89
N ILE A 402 15.10 -8.80 20.01
CA ILE A 402 14.99 -7.36 20.24
C ILE A 402 16.25 -6.90 20.97
N PHE A 403 17.12 -6.14 20.30
CA PHE A 403 18.31 -5.57 20.92
C PHE A 403 18.00 -4.25 21.60
N THR A 404 18.47 -4.10 22.84
CA THR A 404 18.36 -2.85 23.58
C THR A 404 19.70 -2.12 23.66
N THR A 405 19.65 -0.79 23.70
CA THR A 405 20.80 0.07 23.94
C THR A 405 21.22 -0.01 25.42
N PRO A 406 22.40 0.51 25.81
CA PRO A 406 22.82 0.55 27.22
C PRO A 406 21.85 1.30 28.16
N ARG A 407 21.00 2.18 27.61
CA ARG A 407 19.95 2.89 28.37
C ARG A 407 18.60 2.16 28.34
N ASN A 408 18.62 0.88 28.00
CA ASN A 408 17.45 0.02 27.85
C ASN A 408 16.40 0.59 26.88
N ARG A 409 16.82 1.20 25.76
CA ARG A 409 15.91 1.65 24.68
C ARG A 409 16.00 0.71 23.50
N ILE A 410 15.07 0.75 22.56
CA ILE A 410 15.11 -0.17 21.41
C ILE A 410 16.21 0.26 20.42
N GLY A 411 17.16 -0.63 20.17
CA GLY A 411 18.29 -0.39 19.28
C GLY A 411 18.18 -1.08 17.92
N GLY A 412 17.46 -2.20 17.82
CA GLY A 412 17.27 -2.92 16.57
C GLY A 412 16.71 -4.32 16.78
N LEU A 413 16.44 -5.03 15.69
CA LEU A 413 15.96 -6.41 15.71
C LEU A 413 16.85 -7.31 14.84
N LYS A 414 16.95 -8.57 15.21
CA LYS A 414 17.28 -9.67 14.29
C LYS A 414 16.03 -10.52 14.09
N ILE A 415 15.60 -10.69 12.86
CA ILE A 415 14.45 -11.51 12.48
C ILE A 415 14.99 -12.77 11.81
N ILE A 416 14.59 -13.93 12.30
CA ILE A 416 14.84 -15.23 11.69
C ILE A 416 13.52 -15.69 11.07
N TYR A 417 13.54 -16.00 9.79
CA TYR A 417 12.38 -16.45 9.02
C TYR A 417 12.27 -17.98 9.01
N GLU A 418 11.13 -18.48 8.53
CA GLU A 418 10.85 -19.93 8.46
C GLU A 418 11.84 -20.69 7.58
N ASN A 419 12.30 -20.08 6.48
CA ASN A 419 13.33 -20.66 5.60
C ASN A 419 14.74 -20.70 6.23
N GLY A 420 14.92 -20.14 7.43
CA GLY A 420 16.21 -20.07 8.12
C GLY A 420 17.01 -18.79 7.88
N ASP A 421 16.59 -17.93 6.94
CA ASP A 421 17.26 -16.66 6.69
C ASP A 421 17.16 -15.73 7.90
N ALA A 422 18.18 -14.90 8.07
CA ALA A 422 18.24 -13.94 9.15
C ALA A 422 18.57 -12.55 8.62
N VAL A 423 17.77 -11.56 9.03
CA VAL A 423 17.97 -10.15 8.69
C VAL A 423 18.10 -9.31 9.95
N PHE A 424 18.93 -8.27 9.89
CA PHE A 424 19.01 -7.25 10.92
C PHE A 424 18.31 -5.98 10.46
N THR A 425 17.54 -5.36 11.35
CA THR A 425 16.91 -4.06 11.13
C THR A 425 17.17 -3.15 12.33
N GLY A 426 17.33 -1.86 12.11
CA GLY A 426 17.83 -0.91 13.11
C GLY A 426 19.37 -0.91 13.25
N PRO A 427 19.91 0.06 14.01
CA PRO A 427 21.35 0.27 14.12
C PRO A 427 22.09 -0.72 15.04
N THR A 428 21.46 -1.19 16.12
CA THR A 428 22.13 -2.09 17.08
C THR A 428 21.96 -3.55 16.71
N ARG A 429 23.08 -4.29 16.70
CA ARG A 429 23.15 -5.72 16.33
C ARG A 429 23.74 -6.62 17.42
N LYS A 430 24.13 -6.04 18.55
CA LYS A 430 24.86 -6.70 19.64
C LYS A 430 24.39 -6.13 20.97
N GLY A 431 24.57 -6.88 22.06
CA GLY A 431 24.21 -6.45 23.42
C GLY A 431 23.07 -7.26 24.03
N ALA A 432 22.47 -6.70 25.09
CA ALA A 432 21.31 -7.28 25.75
C ALA A 432 20.15 -7.42 24.77
N HIS A 433 19.45 -8.53 24.84
CA HIS A 433 18.32 -8.79 23.96
C HIS A 433 17.21 -9.58 24.64
N VAL A 434 15.98 -9.35 24.15
CA VAL A 434 14.79 -10.12 24.49
C VAL A 434 14.41 -10.95 23.28
N VAL A 435 13.97 -12.19 23.49
CA VAL A 435 13.60 -13.11 22.41
C VAL A 435 12.09 -13.25 22.34
N VAL A 436 11.54 -13.09 21.14
CA VAL A 436 10.17 -13.44 20.78
C VAL A 436 10.24 -14.70 19.92
N ASP A 437 9.98 -15.86 20.52
CA ASP A 437 9.90 -17.14 19.80
C ASP A 437 8.44 -17.40 19.45
N LEU A 438 8.12 -17.42 18.14
CA LEU A 438 6.72 -17.47 17.73
C LEU A 438 6.08 -18.84 17.95
N GLN A 439 6.85 -19.94 17.89
CA GLN A 439 6.32 -21.29 18.10
C GLN A 439 5.06 -21.61 17.26
N GLY A 440 4.95 -21.05 16.05
CA GLY A 440 3.79 -21.20 15.17
C GLY A 440 2.66 -20.20 15.40
N SER A 441 2.77 -19.30 16.40
CA SER A 441 1.84 -18.20 16.60
C SER A 441 2.09 -17.03 15.66
N ASP A 442 1.04 -16.31 15.32
CA ASP A 442 1.11 -15.09 14.52
C ASP A 442 1.36 -13.86 15.42
N ILE A 443 1.98 -12.83 14.86
CA ILE A 443 2.11 -11.53 15.52
C ILE A 443 0.84 -10.72 15.24
N GLU A 444 -0.07 -10.64 16.20
CA GLU A 444 -1.34 -9.90 16.05
C GLU A 444 -1.15 -8.39 16.17
N PHE A 445 -0.26 -7.95 17.06
CA PHE A 445 0.03 -6.54 17.21
C PHE A 445 1.45 -6.28 17.70
N ILE A 446 1.95 -5.09 17.35
CA ILE A 446 3.15 -4.50 17.95
C ILE A 446 2.76 -3.15 18.56
N GLY A 447 2.87 -3.04 19.88
CA GLY A 447 2.74 -1.78 20.59
C GLY A 447 4.11 -1.12 20.73
N VAL A 448 4.24 0.16 20.38
CA VAL A 448 5.49 0.92 20.50
C VAL A 448 5.31 2.19 21.29
N ARG A 449 6.38 2.61 21.98
CA ARG A 449 6.41 3.81 22.81
C ARG A 449 7.65 4.65 22.55
N GLY A 450 7.48 5.98 22.61
CA GLY A 450 8.61 6.91 22.70
C GLY A 450 8.29 8.37 22.37
N THR A 451 9.34 9.21 22.38
CA THR A 451 9.29 10.67 22.20
C THR A 451 9.90 11.10 20.86
N GLY A 452 9.45 10.46 19.77
CA GLY A 452 10.01 10.64 18.42
C GLY A 452 11.18 9.69 18.09
N GLN A 453 11.48 8.74 18.98
CA GLN A 453 12.37 7.59 18.75
C GLN A 453 11.73 6.38 19.42
N ILE A 454 12.25 5.17 19.17
CA ILE A 454 11.69 3.96 19.78
C ILE A 454 12.34 3.73 21.14
N GLU A 455 11.55 3.84 22.21
CA GLU A 455 12.00 3.66 23.58
C GLU A 455 11.60 2.29 24.15
N GLY A 456 10.40 1.83 23.82
CA GLY A 456 9.90 0.52 24.21
C GLY A 456 9.00 -0.09 23.17
N MET A 457 8.90 -1.41 23.19
CA MET A 457 8.02 -2.18 22.31
C MET A 457 7.44 -3.40 22.99
N GLN A 458 6.27 -3.83 22.54
CA GLN A 458 5.56 -5.02 22.99
C GLN A 458 4.99 -5.76 21.79
N PHE A 459 5.28 -7.06 21.70
CA PHE A 459 4.63 -7.99 20.79
C PHE A 459 3.44 -8.63 21.50
N GLY A 460 2.31 -8.72 20.80
CA GLY A 460 1.19 -9.58 21.18
C GLY A 460 1.00 -10.67 20.14
N LEU A 461 0.97 -11.92 20.60
CA LEU A 461 0.87 -13.11 19.76
C LEU A 461 -0.54 -13.70 19.77
N SER A 462 -0.90 -14.45 18.73
CA SER A 462 -2.22 -15.08 18.59
C SER A 462 -2.54 -16.13 19.65
N ASP A 463 -1.54 -16.64 20.36
CA ASP A 463 -1.70 -17.54 21.51
C ASP A 463 -1.83 -16.81 22.86
N GLY A 464 -1.98 -15.48 22.83
CA GLY A 464 -2.16 -14.63 24.01
C GLY A 464 -0.86 -14.21 24.70
N ARG A 465 0.30 -14.76 24.32
CA ARG A 465 1.60 -14.33 24.87
C ARG A 465 1.88 -12.86 24.53
N LYS A 466 2.49 -12.16 25.48
CA LYS A 466 2.99 -10.79 25.30
C LYS A 466 4.45 -10.72 25.69
N VAL A 467 5.27 -10.15 24.82
CA VAL A 467 6.72 -9.99 25.06
C VAL A 467 7.09 -8.52 24.91
N SER A 468 7.63 -7.94 25.97
CA SER A 468 7.99 -6.52 26.00
C SER A 468 9.50 -6.32 26.16
N ALA A 469 10.01 -5.25 25.58
CA ALA A 469 11.40 -4.79 25.74
C ALA A 469 11.46 -3.26 25.79
N GLY A 470 12.49 -2.73 26.42
CA GLY A 470 12.76 -1.29 26.50
C GLY A 470 11.98 -0.57 27.62
N VAL A 471 11.81 0.75 27.48
CA VAL A 471 11.15 1.61 28.48
C VAL A 471 9.78 2.07 28.00
N ALA A 472 8.79 2.08 28.90
CA ALA A 472 7.41 2.45 28.59
C ALA A 472 7.13 3.97 28.76
N THR A 473 7.91 4.81 28.09
CA THR A 473 7.80 6.28 28.15
C THR A 473 7.35 6.89 26.82
N GLY A 474 6.68 8.04 26.87
CA GLY A 474 6.27 8.79 25.67
C GLY A 474 4.96 8.32 25.02
N ALA A 475 4.74 8.80 23.79
CA ALA A 475 3.57 8.51 22.99
C ALA A 475 3.46 7.01 22.69
N PHE A 476 2.25 6.48 22.62
CA PHE A 476 1.99 5.08 22.32
C PHE A 476 1.33 4.95 20.96
N ARG A 477 1.81 4.01 20.14
CA ARG A 477 1.11 3.55 18.93
C ARG A 477 0.99 2.05 18.94
N ARG A 478 -0.16 1.53 18.53
CA ARG A 478 -0.36 0.10 18.29
C ARG A 478 -0.46 -0.13 16.79
N PHE A 479 0.43 -0.96 16.25
CA PHE A 479 0.29 -1.55 14.94
C PHE A 479 -0.56 -2.80 15.06
N ARG A 480 -1.74 -2.78 14.46
CA ARG A 480 -2.68 -3.90 14.38
C ARG A 480 -3.58 -3.67 13.18
N MET A 481 -3.93 -4.75 12.51
CA MET A 481 -4.91 -4.73 11.42
C MET A 481 -5.81 -5.95 11.60
N LYS A 482 -7.13 -5.75 11.55
CA LYS A 482 -8.11 -6.83 11.76
C LYS A 482 -7.94 -7.91 10.69
N ASN A 483 -8.01 -9.18 11.05
CA ASN A 483 -7.79 -10.34 10.18
C ASN A 483 -6.46 -10.32 9.41
N HIS A 484 -5.45 -9.70 9.99
CA HIS A 484 -4.12 -9.67 9.43
C HIS A 484 -3.09 -9.97 10.50
N ARG A 485 -2.02 -10.64 10.10
CA ARG A 485 -0.82 -10.85 10.92
C ARG A 485 0.30 -9.93 10.46
N ILE A 486 1.17 -9.52 11.38
CA ILE A 486 2.38 -8.75 11.05
C ILE A 486 3.46 -9.71 10.53
N VAL A 487 3.93 -9.46 9.30
CA VAL A 487 4.91 -10.32 8.61
C VAL A 487 6.24 -9.62 8.33
N GLY A 488 6.25 -8.29 8.26
CA GLY A 488 7.46 -7.50 8.06
C GLY A 488 7.63 -6.43 9.13
N ILE A 489 8.88 -6.16 9.51
CA ILE A 489 9.21 -5.14 10.50
C ILE A 489 10.48 -4.41 10.06
N LEU A 490 10.37 -3.11 9.86
CA LEU A 490 11.50 -2.24 9.51
C LEU A 490 11.77 -1.26 10.65
N MET A 491 13.03 -1.18 11.06
CA MET A 491 13.54 -0.12 11.91
C MET A 491 14.74 0.52 11.22
N THR A 492 14.83 1.85 11.29
CA THR A 492 15.98 2.58 10.75
C THR A 492 16.53 3.58 11.77
N ASN A 493 17.67 4.20 11.46
CA ASN A 493 18.27 5.24 12.27
C ASN A 493 18.47 6.52 11.43
N SER A 494 18.49 7.68 12.08
CA SER A 494 18.92 8.97 11.52
C SER A 494 20.32 9.31 12.04
N LEU A 495 21.20 9.83 11.18
CA LEU A 495 22.59 10.11 11.57
C LEU A 495 22.73 11.40 12.41
N VAL A 496 21.72 12.27 12.42
CA VAL A 496 21.87 13.68 12.88
C VAL A 496 21.30 13.93 14.29
N ARG A 497 20.37 13.10 14.80
CA ARG A 497 19.59 13.46 16.02
C ARG A 497 19.18 12.32 16.94
N VAL A 498 19.62 11.11 16.64
CA VAL A 498 19.32 9.91 17.41
C VAL A 498 20.67 9.32 17.82
N PRO A 499 20.84 8.82 19.06
CA PRO A 499 22.04 8.07 19.41
C PRO A 499 22.31 7.03 18.32
N LYS A 500 23.56 6.90 17.86
CA LYS A 500 23.92 6.03 16.73
C LYS A 500 23.42 4.58 16.90
N GLU A 501 23.14 4.17 18.13
CA GLU A 501 22.67 2.84 18.54
C GLU A 501 21.15 2.71 18.72
N GLN A 502 20.38 3.80 18.71
CA GLN A 502 18.93 3.75 18.95
C GLN A 502 18.13 3.79 17.65
N ALA A 503 17.04 3.01 17.56
CA ALA A 503 16.13 3.07 16.43
C ALA A 503 15.35 4.41 16.43
N ALA A 504 15.38 5.10 15.29
CA ALA A 504 14.67 6.36 15.07
C ALA A 504 13.19 6.16 14.78
N ASN A 505 12.85 5.06 14.11
CA ASN A 505 11.49 4.73 13.73
C ASN A 505 11.26 3.22 13.65
N ILE A 506 9.99 2.89 13.43
CA ILE A 506 9.51 1.57 13.12
C ILE A 506 8.35 1.67 12.12
N ALA A 507 8.25 0.71 11.23
CA ALA A 507 7.03 0.41 10.50
C ALA A 507 6.89 -1.09 10.29
N VAL A 508 5.66 -1.52 9.99
CA VAL A 508 5.33 -2.94 9.82
C VAL A 508 4.61 -3.18 8.51
N SER A 509 4.55 -4.44 8.12
CA SER A 509 3.69 -4.90 7.04
C SER A 509 2.82 -6.07 7.49
N TYR A 510 1.68 -6.21 6.83
CA TYR A 510 0.59 -7.07 7.21
C TYR A 510 0.28 -8.06 6.09
N GLN A 511 -0.07 -9.29 6.45
CA GLN A 511 -0.61 -10.30 5.55
C GLN A 511 -2.01 -10.69 6.03
N ALA A 512 -2.96 -10.75 5.10
CA ALA A 512 -4.31 -11.22 5.35
C ALA A 512 -4.32 -12.68 5.83
N VAL A 513 -5.12 -12.97 6.85
CA VAL A 513 -5.36 -14.32 7.36
C VAL A 513 -6.86 -14.58 7.42
N TYR A 514 -7.29 -15.77 7.00
CA TYR A 514 -8.69 -16.16 7.16
C TYR A 514 -8.96 -16.41 8.64
N THR A 515 -10.06 -15.86 9.14
CA THR A 515 -10.61 -16.23 10.44
C THR A 515 -11.04 -17.70 10.38
N GLN A 516 -10.59 -18.49 11.36
CA GLN A 516 -11.02 -19.87 11.56
C GLN A 516 -12.45 -19.95 12.09
#